data_AF-A0A7V4JPV5-F1
#
_entry.id   AF-A0A7V4JPV5-F1
#
_cell.length_a   1.000
_cell.length_b   1.000
_cell.length_c   1.000
_cell.angle_alpha   90.00
_cell.angle_beta   90.00
_cell.angle_gamma   90.00
#
_symmetry.space_group_name_H-M   'P 1'
#
loop_
_entity.id
_entity.type
_entity.pdbx_description
1 polymer ?
#
loop_
_entity_poly.entity_id
_entity_poly.type
_entity_poly.pdbx_seq_one_letter_code
_entity_poly.pdbx_strand_id
1 'polypeptide(L)'
;MEIKWLSNVPQEPQDFLTFLKEQYNLPSEEAFKLIYITLKLKALSDGPIYKFLERTITGIKFDEIEKREYLLTFSIHTLRLLIKEHLDLKLVKNLYLFLSKKLPKEFIKDVSPKHSIIASQDIILELLSQEEKTKLPSFLKAKHLILFFYLKGTCEELIALLSSFPNSYVLKKENLYQVFTSLSISEALVFFLKVKEEILKATAERILETIKTFFPECFGEI
;
A
#
# COMPACT_ATOMS: atom_id res chain seq x y z
N MET A 1 -7.69 -23.29 -7.57
CA MET A 1 -7.42 -21.87 -7.21
C MET A 1 -8.16 -20.86 -8.10
N GLU A 2 -8.47 -19.66 -7.58
CA GLU A 2 -9.08 -18.50 -8.27
C GLU A 2 -8.33 -17.21 -7.90
N ILE A 3 -8.19 -16.28 -8.86
CA ILE A 3 -7.67 -14.93 -8.64
C ILE A 3 -8.55 -13.88 -9.33
N LYS A 4 -8.77 -12.74 -8.66
CA LYS A 4 -9.55 -11.60 -9.15
C LYS A 4 -8.85 -10.29 -8.80
N TRP A 5 -8.79 -9.38 -9.76
CA TRP A 5 -8.52 -7.97 -9.51
C TRP A 5 -9.82 -7.26 -9.11
N LEU A 6 -9.80 -6.52 -8.00
CA LEU A 6 -10.91 -5.73 -7.49
C LEU A 6 -10.77 -4.29 -8.01
N SER A 7 -11.20 -4.05 -9.25
CA SER A 7 -11.06 -2.73 -9.91
C SER A 7 -12.01 -1.65 -9.36
N ASN A 8 -13.13 -2.05 -8.75
CA ASN A 8 -14.20 -1.15 -8.30
C ASN A 8 -14.25 -1.05 -6.77
N VAL A 9 -13.09 -0.84 -6.13
CA VAL A 9 -13.04 -0.57 -4.69
C VAL A 9 -13.11 0.93 -4.41
N PRO A 10 -13.66 1.35 -3.27
CA PRO A 10 -13.60 2.75 -2.86
C PRO A 10 -12.16 3.26 -2.81
N GLN A 11 -11.95 4.47 -3.31
CA GLN A 11 -10.62 5.09 -3.37
C GLN A 11 -10.27 5.83 -2.08
N GLU A 12 -11.29 6.37 -1.41
CA GLU A 12 -11.11 7.06 -0.13
C GLU A 12 -10.83 6.04 0.99
N PRO A 13 -9.79 6.25 1.82
CA PRO A 13 -9.40 5.26 2.82
C PRO A 13 -10.50 4.88 3.81
N GLN A 14 -11.35 5.84 4.20
CA GLN A 14 -12.46 5.58 5.12
C GLN A 14 -13.53 4.69 4.49
N ASP A 15 -13.94 5.00 3.26
CA ASP A 15 -14.94 4.22 2.54
C ASP A 15 -14.42 2.82 2.24
N PHE A 16 -13.13 2.70 1.97
CA PHE A 16 -12.50 1.41 1.74
C PHE A 16 -12.42 0.57 3.02
N LEU A 17 -12.13 1.19 4.18
CA LEU A 17 -12.24 0.52 5.48
C LEU A 17 -13.65 0.00 5.71
N THR A 18 -14.67 0.83 5.48
CA THR A 18 -16.08 0.45 5.64
C THR A 18 -16.42 -0.73 4.72
N PHE A 19 -16.04 -0.66 3.44
CA PHE A 19 -16.21 -1.75 2.48
C PHE A 19 -15.58 -3.07 2.97
N LEU A 20 -14.35 -3.04 3.48
CA LEU A 20 -13.67 -4.23 3.99
C LEU A 20 -14.37 -4.83 5.23
N LYS A 21 -14.87 -3.96 6.13
CA LYS A 21 -15.59 -4.39 7.33
C LYS A 21 -16.98 -4.95 6.99
N GLU A 22 -17.71 -4.32 6.09
CA GLU A 22 -19.09 -4.72 5.77
C GLU A 22 -19.16 -5.92 4.83
N GLN A 23 -18.37 -5.94 3.75
CA GLN A 23 -18.45 -7.00 2.75
C GLN A 23 -17.76 -8.29 3.19
N TYR A 24 -16.72 -8.17 4.01
CA TYR A 24 -15.82 -9.29 4.33
C TYR A 24 -15.61 -9.50 5.83
N ASN A 25 -16.25 -8.69 6.68
CA ASN A 25 -16.15 -8.78 8.15
C ASN A 25 -14.70 -8.76 8.65
N LEU A 26 -13.83 -7.96 8.00
CA LEU A 26 -12.43 -7.85 8.40
C LEU A 26 -12.29 -7.07 9.71
N PRO A 27 -11.49 -7.58 10.68
CA PRO A 27 -11.01 -6.78 11.79
C PRO A 27 -10.19 -5.59 11.29
N SER A 28 -10.26 -4.45 11.98
CA SER A 28 -9.60 -3.22 11.54
C SER A 28 -8.09 -3.37 11.35
N GLU A 29 -7.40 -4.07 12.26
CA GLU A 29 -5.93 -4.28 12.15
C GLU A 29 -5.53 -5.05 10.89
N GLU A 30 -6.38 -5.98 10.43
CA GLU A 30 -6.15 -6.72 9.20
C GLU A 30 -6.49 -5.87 7.97
N ALA A 31 -7.58 -5.10 8.03
CA ALA A 31 -7.94 -4.14 6.99
C ALA A 31 -6.83 -3.09 6.76
N PHE A 32 -6.17 -2.63 7.83
CA PHE A 32 -5.09 -1.64 7.74
C PHE A 32 -3.87 -2.10 6.93
N LYS A 33 -3.67 -3.41 6.76
CA LYS A 33 -2.60 -3.96 5.90
C LYS A 33 -2.89 -3.73 4.42
N LEU A 34 -4.17 -3.61 4.06
CA LEU A 34 -4.63 -3.42 2.68
C LEU A 34 -4.75 -1.94 2.33
N ILE A 35 -5.02 -1.06 3.29
CA ILE A 35 -5.21 0.36 3.00
C ILE A 35 -3.85 1.05 2.85
N TYR A 36 -3.55 1.55 1.64
CA TYR A 36 -2.32 2.30 1.35
C TYR A 36 -2.59 3.78 1.14
N ILE A 37 -1.65 4.60 1.59
CA ILE A 37 -1.60 6.03 1.32
C ILE A 37 -0.29 6.39 0.61
N THR A 38 -0.32 7.48 -0.15
CA THR A 38 0.86 8.01 -0.84
C THR A 38 1.01 9.48 -0.50
N LEU A 39 2.22 9.88 -0.14
CA LEU A 39 2.56 11.22 0.29
C LEU A 39 3.66 11.79 -0.59
N LYS A 40 3.50 13.04 -1.00
CA LYS A 40 4.60 13.86 -1.46
C LYS A 40 5.22 14.55 -0.25
N LEU A 41 6.53 14.50 -0.20
CA LEU A 41 7.34 14.97 0.91
C LEU A 41 8.36 15.96 0.36
N LYS A 42 8.43 17.15 0.93
CA LYS A 42 9.51 18.11 0.66
C LYS A 42 10.29 18.36 1.93
N ALA A 43 11.60 18.20 1.87
CA ALA A 43 12.48 18.43 3.01
C ALA A 43 13.42 19.60 2.75
N LEU A 44 13.65 20.46 3.75
CA LEU A 44 14.64 21.54 3.63
C LEU A 44 16.09 21.01 3.66
N SER A 45 16.30 19.82 4.23
CA SER A 45 17.58 19.12 4.25
C SER A 45 17.35 17.62 4.16
N ASP A 46 18.36 16.88 3.69
CA ASP A 46 18.27 15.45 3.48
C ASP A 46 18.53 14.63 4.75
N GLY A 47 19.14 15.24 5.78
CA GLY A 47 19.45 14.58 7.05
C GLY A 47 18.26 13.85 7.72
N PRO A 48 17.07 14.47 7.83
CA PRO A 48 15.87 13.80 8.34
C PRO A 48 15.43 12.60 7.51
N ILE A 49 15.68 12.62 6.20
CA ILE A 49 15.32 11.56 5.26
C ILE A 49 16.29 10.39 5.37
N TYR A 50 17.60 10.67 5.38
CA TYR A 50 18.61 9.62 5.56
C TYR A 50 18.44 8.87 6.88
N LYS A 51 18.24 9.60 8.00
CA LYS A 51 17.99 8.97 9.31
C LYS A 51 16.72 8.11 9.33
N PHE A 52 15.74 8.43 8.50
CA PHE A 52 14.54 7.61 8.33
C PHE A 52 14.88 6.34 7.56
N LEU A 53 15.47 6.45 6.37
CA LEU A 53 15.81 5.31 5.53
C LEU A 53 16.81 4.34 6.20
N GLU A 54 17.74 4.82 7.02
CA GLU A 54 18.68 3.99 7.78
C GLU A 54 18.00 3.07 8.80
N ARG A 55 16.82 3.47 9.31
CA ARG A 55 16.14 2.79 10.43
C ARG A 55 14.85 2.09 10.01
N THR A 56 14.25 2.48 8.89
CA THR A 56 12.99 1.90 8.42
C THR A 56 13.27 0.95 7.27
N ILE A 57 13.08 -0.35 7.51
CA ILE A 57 13.68 -1.37 6.66
C ILE A 57 12.69 -1.98 5.66
N THR A 58 11.38 -1.93 5.91
CA THR A 58 10.40 -2.71 5.13
C THR A 58 9.02 -2.07 4.98
N GLY A 59 8.34 -2.38 3.87
CA GLY A 59 6.92 -2.04 3.66
C GLY A 59 6.65 -0.62 3.17
N ILE A 60 7.71 0.12 2.83
CA ILE A 60 7.65 1.51 2.38
C ILE A 60 8.23 1.58 0.96
N LYS A 61 7.47 2.18 0.05
CA LYS A 61 7.97 2.56 -1.27
C LYS A 61 8.44 4.00 -1.20
N PHE A 62 9.69 4.23 -1.59
CA PHE A 62 10.35 5.52 -1.48
C PHE A 62 11.10 5.83 -2.78
N ASP A 63 10.88 7.04 -3.29
CA ASP A 63 11.52 7.56 -4.50
C ASP A 63 11.81 9.04 -4.34
N GLU A 64 13.00 9.47 -4.74
CA GLU A 64 13.29 10.89 -4.94
C GLU A 64 12.76 11.29 -6.31
N ILE A 65 11.88 12.28 -6.36
CA ILE A 65 11.21 12.74 -7.58
C ILE A 65 11.83 14.03 -8.11
N GLU A 66 12.33 14.88 -7.21
CA GLU A 66 13.15 16.05 -7.51
C GLU A 66 14.10 16.28 -6.33
N LYS A 67 15.03 17.24 -6.46
CA LYS A 67 15.97 17.58 -5.39
C LYS A 67 15.22 17.89 -4.08
N ARG A 68 15.37 17.00 -3.10
CA ARG A 68 14.69 17.07 -1.78
C ARG A 68 13.17 16.96 -1.82
N GLU A 69 12.61 16.50 -2.92
CA GLU A 69 11.21 16.12 -3.04
C GLU A 69 11.11 14.62 -3.25
N TYR A 70 10.27 13.97 -2.46
CA TYR A 70 10.20 12.53 -2.37
C TYR A 70 8.74 12.06 -2.45
N LEU A 71 8.57 10.85 -2.94
CA LEU A 71 7.30 10.14 -2.94
C LEU A 71 7.39 8.96 -1.98
N LEU A 72 6.39 8.82 -1.13
CA LEU A 72 6.39 7.88 -0.02
C LEU A 72 5.04 7.15 0.02
N THR A 73 5.03 5.84 -0.22
CA THR A 73 3.80 5.01 -0.19
C THR A 73 3.94 3.88 0.82
N PHE A 74 2.96 3.73 1.70
CA PHE A 74 2.94 2.68 2.72
C PHE A 74 1.51 2.38 3.17
N SER A 75 1.31 1.24 3.83
CA SER A 75 0.01 0.87 4.39
C SER A 75 -0.27 1.57 5.72
N ILE A 76 -1.54 1.67 6.12
CA ILE A 76 -1.91 2.17 7.45
C ILE A 76 -1.29 1.29 8.54
N HIS A 77 -1.17 -0.01 8.32
CA HIS A 77 -0.43 -0.90 9.21
C HIS A 77 1.04 -0.45 9.38
N THR A 78 1.74 -0.19 8.29
CA THR A 78 3.13 0.32 8.33
C THR A 78 3.22 1.68 9.03
N LEU A 79 2.27 2.59 8.81
CA LEU A 79 2.21 3.86 9.55
C LEU A 79 2.14 3.63 11.07
N ARG A 80 1.29 2.70 11.51
CA ARG A 80 1.12 2.37 12.93
C ARG A 80 2.43 1.84 13.52
N LEU A 81 3.15 0.97 12.79
CA LEU A 81 4.47 0.48 13.20
C LEU A 81 5.49 1.60 13.32
N LEU A 82 5.58 2.48 12.30
CA LEU A 82 6.46 3.65 12.33
C LEU A 82 6.23 4.51 13.58
N ILE A 83 4.96 4.79 13.90
CA ILE A 83 4.61 5.60 15.07
C ILE A 83 4.98 4.86 16.37
N LYS A 84 4.81 3.54 16.46
CA LYS A 84 5.15 2.77 17.66
C LYS A 84 6.66 2.70 17.90
N GLU A 85 7.44 2.49 16.85
CA GLU A 85 8.84 2.08 16.96
C GLU A 85 9.84 3.21 16.70
N HIS A 86 9.42 4.23 15.96
CA HIS A 86 10.32 5.26 15.42
C HIS A 86 9.81 6.68 15.58
N LEU A 87 8.94 6.92 16.57
CA LEU A 87 8.40 8.24 16.87
C LEU A 87 9.47 9.27 17.24
N ASP A 88 10.69 8.83 17.59
CA ASP A 88 11.80 9.73 17.86
C ASP A 88 12.30 10.44 16.59
N LEU A 89 12.07 9.83 15.41
CA LEU A 89 12.45 10.37 14.12
C LEU A 89 11.62 11.58 13.70
N LYS A 90 12.31 12.59 13.18
CA LYS A 90 11.72 13.86 12.74
C LYS A 90 10.65 13.66 11.66
N LEU A 91 10.88 12.79 10.67
CA LEU A 91 9.90 12.50 9.63
C LEU A 91 8.65 11.81 10.22
N VAL A 92 8.84 10.81 11.08
CA VAL A 92 7.71 10.07 11.70
C VAL A 92 6.84 10.99 12.56
N LYS A 93 7.44 11.92 13.32
CA LYS A 93 6.70 12.95 14.06
C LYS A 93 5.81 13.80 13.15
N ASN A 94 6.36 14.25 12.02
CA ASN A 94 5.61 15.05 11.05
C ASN A 94 4.52 14.24 10.37
N LEU A 95 4.80 12.98 9.99
CA LEU A 95 3.81 12.05 9.44
C LEU A 95 2.64 11.89 10.41
N TYR A 96 2.90 11.61 11.68
CA TYR A 96 1.84 11.49 12.70
C TYR A 96 1.02 12.78 12.82
N LEU A 97 1.66 13.94 13.00
CA LEU A 97 0.97 15.20 13.22
C LEU A 97 0.16 15.67 12.00
N PHE A 98 0.64 15.36 10.80
CA PHE A 98 -0.06 15.68 9.55
C PHE A 98 -1.23 14.72 9.32
N LEU A 99 -0.96 13.40 9.36
CA LEU A 99 -1.95 12.37 9.02
C LEU A 99 -3.04 12.23 10.09
N SER A 100 -2.76 12.49 11.37
CA SER A 100 -3.77 12.47 12.44
C SER A 100 -4.90 13.49 12.23
N LYS A 101 -4.64 14.54 11.43
CA LYS A 101 -5.62 15.57 11.08
C LYS A 101 -6.38 15.28 9.78
N LYS A 102 -5.87 14.36 8.97
CA LYS A 102 -6.37 14.07 7.61
C LYS A 102 -7.03 12.71 7.50
N LEU A 103 -6.56 11.73 8.27
CA LEU A 103 -7.05 10.36 8.24
C LEU A 103 -8.09 10.11 9.34
N PRO A 104 -8.92 9.08 9.18
CA PRO A 104 -9.81 8.61 10.24
C PRO A 104 -9.09 8.37 11.56
N LYS A 105 -9.71 8.76 12.67
CA LYS A 105 -9.16 8.54 14.02
C LYS A 105 -8.86 7.07 14.31
N GLU A 106 -9.65 6.16 13.72
CA GLU A 106 -9.48 4.71 13.89
C GLU A 106 -8.10 4.23 13.41
N PHE A 107 -7.53 4.85 12.37
CA PHE A 107 -6.26 4.42 11.77
C PHE A 107 -5.06 4.60 12.70
N ILE A 108 -5.13 5.58 13.60
CA ILE A 108 -4.08 5.92 14.56
C ILE A 108 -4.48 5.63 16.01
N LYS A 109 -5.64 5.01 16.21
CA LYS A 109 -6.11 4.60 17.53
C LYS A 109 -5.09 3.63 18.16
N ASP A 110 -4.80 3.78 19.44
CA ASP A 110 -3.86 2.91 20.19
C ASP A 110 -2.37 3.02 19.79
N VAL A 111 -2.02 3.93 18.87
CA VAL A 111 -0.62 4.29 18.57
C VAL A 111 -0.31 5.75 18.86
N SER A 112 -1.29 6.51 19.34
CA SER A 112 -1.08 7.90 19.70
C SER A 112 -0.01 8.04 20.79
N PRO A 113 0.85 9.06 20.68
CA PRO A 113 1.91 9.31 21.63
C PRO A 113 1.35 9.69 23.00
N LYS A 114 2.03 9.25 24.06
CA LYS A 114 1.69 9.60 25.46
C LYS A 114 2.05 11.05 25.80
N HIS A 115 2.99 11.64 25.07
CA HIS A 115 3.48 12.99 25.29
C HIS A 115 3.28 13.84 24.04
N SER A 116 3.18 15.16 24.23
CA SER A 116 3.07 16.11 23.12
C SER A 116 4.28 16.01 22.18
N ILE A 117 4.01 16.00 20.88
CA ILE A 117 5.02 15.99 19.83
C ILE A 117 5.05 17.37 19.17
N ILE A 118 6.25 17.85 18.87
CA ILE A 118 6.48 19.09 18.13
C ILE A 118 6.81 18.75 16.67
N ALA A 119 6.07 19.37 15.74
CA ALA A 119 6.33 19.27 14.31
C ALA A 119 7.64 19.97 13.96
N SER A 120 8.29 19.54 12.90
CA SER A 120 9.37 20.34 12.32
C SER A 120 8.86 21.13 11.13
N GLN A 121 9.28 22.38 11.06
CA GLN A 121 9.02 23.25 9.90
C GLN A 121 9.85 22.87 8.67
N ASP A 122 10.83 21.98 8.82
CA ASP A 122 11.75 21.59 7.73
C ASP A 122 11.20 20.47 6.86
N ILE A 123 9.99 19.98 7.16
CA ILE A 123 9.33 18.88 6.46
C ILE A 123 7.92 19.31 6.10
N ILE A 124 7.63 19.32 4.80
CA ILE A 124 6.31 19.61 4.25
C ILE A 124 5.75 18.31 3.67
N LEU A 125 4.51 18.01 4.02
CA LEU A 125 3.82 16.79 3.62
C LEU A 125 2.53 17.14 2.89
N GLU A 126 2.26 16.38 1.83
CA GLU A 126 1.04 16.46 1.04
C GLU A 126 0.54 15.04 0.78
N LEU A 127 -0.73 14.78 1.04
CA LEU A 127 -1.36 13.48 0.77
C LEU A 127 -1.90 13.51 -0.66
N LEU A 128 -1.47 12.55 -1.49
CA LEU A 128 -1.92 12.46 -2.87
C LEU A 128 -3.27 11.76 -2.97
N SER A 129 -4.20 12.39 -3.68
CA SER A 129 -5.45 11.81 -4.16
C SER A 129 -5.20 10.73 -5.23
N GLN A 130 -6.25 9.98 -5.57
CA GLN A 130 -6.16 9.03 -6.68
C GLN A 130 -5.89 9.72 -8.02
N GLU A 131 -6.52 10.86 -8.28
CA GLU A 131 -6.33 11.63 -9.51
C GLU A 131 -4.90 12.16 -9.67
N GLU A 132 -4.23 12.50 -8.57
CA GLU A 132 -2.83 12.91 -8.60
C GLU A 132 -1.91 11.71 -8.86
N LYS A 133 -2.21 10.55 -8.24
CA LYS A 133 -1.46 9.31 -8.48
C LYS A 133 -1.55 8.86 -9.95
N THR A 134 -2.69 9.04 -10.62
CA THR A 134 -2.83 8.69 -12.05
C THR A 134 -2.11 9.66 -12.98
N LYS A 135 -1.71 10.85 -12.50
CA LYS A 135 -0.91 11.83 -13.26
C LYS A 135 0.60 11.67 -13.05
N LEU A 136 1.03 10.76 -12.17
CA LEU A 136 2.46 10.48 -11.98
C LEU A 136 3.11 9.95 -13.27
N PRO A 137 4.41 10.25 -13.49
CA PRO A 137 5.22 9.58 -14.51
C PRO A 137 5.08 8.06 -14.45
N SER A 138 5.11 7.39 -15.60
CA SER A 138 4.81 5.96 -15.73
C SER A 138 5.56 5.08 -14.73
N PHE A 139 6.86 5.30 -14.55
CA PHE A 139 7.68 4.49 -13.64
C PHE A 139 7.28 4.69 -12.16
N LEU A 140 6.92 5.92 -11.76
CA LEU A 140 6.41 6.19 -10.40
C LEU A 140 5.00 5.62 -10.24
N LYS A 141 4.14 5.76 -11.25
CA LYS A 141 2.79 5.17 -11.22
C LYS A 141 2.87 3.65 -11.06
N ALA A 142 3.76 3.00 -11.80
CA ALA A 142 3.95 1.56 -11.74
C ALA A 142 4.37 1.07 -10.34
N LYS A 143 5.11 1.89 -9.58
CA LYS A 143 5.58 1.58 -8.23
C LYS A 143 4.59 2.01 -7.14
N HIS A 144 3.92 3.15 -7.26
CA HIS A 144 3.14 3.75 -6.17
C HIS A 144 1.62 3.56 -6.29
N LEU A 145 1.10 3.23 -7.47
CA LEU A 145 -0.33 2.93 -7.63
C LEU A 145 -0.61 1.50 -7.17
N ILE A 146 -1.38 1.38 -6.09
CA ILE A 146 -1.71 0.10 -5.44
C ILE A 146 -3.03 -0.45 -6.00
N LEU A 147 -2.98 -1.70 -6.45
CA LEU A 147 -4.09 -2.50 -6.94
C LEU A 147 -4.48 -3.55 -5.88
N PHE A 148 -5.75 -3.95 -5.88
CA PHE A 148 -6.33 -4.85 -4.88
C PHE A 148 -6.71 -6.18 -5.49
N PHE A 149 -6.27 -7.27 -4.88
CA PHE A 149 -6.51 -8.60 -5.38
C PHE A 149 -7.19 -9.47 -4.34
N TYR A 150 -8.04 -10.34 -4.85
CA TYR A 150 -8.71 -11.40 -4.12
C TYR A 150 -8.26 -12.74 -4.70
N LEU A 151 -7.87 -13.68 -3.84
CA LEU A 151 -7.54 -15.04 -4.21
C LEU A 151 -8.41 -16.01 -3.40
N LYS A 152 -8.76 -17.15 -4.00
CA LYS A 152 -9.46 -18.24 -3.32
C LYS A 152 -8.82 -19.56 -3.68
N GLY A 153 -8.49 -20.38 -2.69
CA GLY A 153 -7.81 -21.66 -2.93
C GLY A 153 -7.70 -22.53 -1.70
N THR A 154 -7.05 -23.69 -1.84
CA THR A 154 -6.67 -24.51 -0.68
C THR A 154 -5.52 -23.85 0.09
N CYS A 155 -5.21 -24.38 1.27
CA CYS A 155 -4.10 -23.89 2.08
C CYS A 155 -2.77 -24.02 1.32
N GLU A 156 -2.56 -25.17 0.69
CA GLU A 156 -1.34 -25.53 -0.04
C GLU A 156 -1.14 -24.61 -1.27
N GLU A 157 -2.19 -24.42 -2.07
CA GLU A 157 -2.21 -23.50 -3.22
C GLU A 157 -1.80 -22.07 -2.78
N LEU A 158 -2.36 -21.59 -1.68
CA LEU A 158 -2.11 -20.22 -1.23
C LEU A 158 -0.75 -20.04 -0.56
N ILE A 159 -0.27 -21.01 0.21
CA ILE A 159 1.07 -20.98 0.83
C ILE A 159 2.16 -20.85 -0.24
N ALA A 160 1.99 -21.53 -1.39
CA ALA A 160 2.93 -21.40 -2.50
C ALA A 160 3.06 -19.97 -3.03
N LEU A 161 2.02 -19.15 -2.89
CA LEU A 161 2.00 -17.75 -3.33
C LEU A 161 2.31 -16.73 -2.23
N LEU A 162 2.23 -17.09 -0.94
CA LEU A 162 2.43 -16.15 0.17
C LEU A 162 3.78 -15.41 0.12
N SER A 163 4.83 -16.07 -0.38
CA SER A 163 6.15 -15.44 -0.57
C SER A 163 6.13 -14.22 -1.51
N SER A 164 5.10 -14.10 -2.34
CA SER A 164 4.93 -13.01 -3.30
C SER A 164 4.01 -11.89 -2.79
N PHE A 165 3.42 -12.01 -1.60
CA PHE A 165 2.51 -11.01 -1.03
C PHE A 165 3.18 -10.28 0.14
N PRO A 166 3.59 -9.01 -0.04
CA PRO A 166 4.22 -8.25 1.05
C PRO A 166 3.23 -7.92 2.16
N ASN A 167 1.93 -7.83 1.84
CA ASN A 167 0.84 -7.63 2.79
C ASN A 167 -0.36 -8.47 2.35
N SER A 168 -0.78 -9.39 3.21
CA SER A 168 -1.94 -10.25 2.94
C SER A 168 -2.80 -10.43 4.18
N TYR A 169 -4.11 -10.45 3.98
CA TYR A 169 -5.07 -10.95 4.94
C TYR A 169 -5.62 -12.29 4.46
N VAL A 170 -5.69 -13.27 5.36
CA VAL A 170 -6.18 -14.63 5.06
C VAL A 170 -7.42 -14.90 5.90
N LEU A 171 -8.50 -15.30 5.24
CA LEU A 171 -9.75 -15.73 5.86
C LEU A 171 -10.04 -17.18 5.46
N LYS A 172 -10.28 -18.06 6.45
CA LYS A 172 -10.77 -19.41 6.17
C LYS A 172 -12.29 -19.39 6.02
N LYS A 173 -12.80 -19.93 4.92
CA LYS A 173 -14.24 -20.10 4.68
C LYS A 173 -14.52 -21.52 4.21
N GLU A 174 -15.07 -22.32 5.12
CA GLU A 174 -15.30 -23.76 4.92
C GLU A 174 -14.00 -24.50 4.57
N ASN A 175 -13.93 -25.12 3.39
CA ASN A 175 -12.80 -25.91 2.90
C ASN A 175 -11.79 -25.09 2.09
N LEU A 176 -12.09 -23.80 1.82
CA LEU A 176 -11.22 -22.93 1.04
C LEU A 176 -10.79 -21.71 1.87
N TYR A 177 -9.66 -21.15 1.51
CA TYR A 177 -9.11 -19.93 2.06
C TYR A 177 -9.30 -18.81 1.06
N GLN A 178 -9.57 -17.62 1.57
CA GLN A 178 -9.68 -16.38 0.82
C GLN A 178 -8.52 -15.48 1.24
N VAL A 179 -7.77 -14.95 0.28
CA VAL A 179 -6.66 -14.03 0.54
C VAL A 179 -6.94 -12.70 -0.13
N PHE A 180 -6.83 -11.63 0.65
CA PHE A 180 -6.85 -10.27 0.15
C PHE A 180 -5.44 -9.72 0.21
N THR A 181 -5.00 -9.11 -0.88
CA THR A 181 -3.67 -8.51 -0.96
C THR A 181 -3.69 -7.25 -1.80
N SER A 182 -2.64 -6.47 -1.66
CA SER A 182 -2.45 -5.20 -2.33
C SER A 182 -1.06 -5.19 -2.96
N LEU A 183 -1.00 -4.98 -4.27
CA LEU A 183 0.25 -4.94 -5.03
C LEU A 183 0.28 -3.68 -5.88
N SER A 184 1.44 -3.04 -5.98
CA SER A 184 1.64 -2.05 -7.04
C SER A 184 1.55 -2.68 -8.43
N ILE A 185 1.40 -1.89 -9.49
CA ILE A 185 1.35 -2.41 -10.87
C ILE A 185 2.61 -3.25 -11.17
N SER A 186 3.80 -2.75 -10.79
CA SER A 186 5.07 -3.46 -10.97
C SER A 186 5.14 -4.77 -10.18
N GLU A 187 4.67 -4.78 -8.94
CA GLU A 187 4.58 -6.00 -8.12
C GLU A 187 3.57 -6.99 -8.69
N ALA A 188 2.42 -6.51 -9.20
CA ALA A 188 1.41 -7.33 -9.84
C ALA A 188 1.97 -8.00 -11.12
N LEU A 189 2.73 -7.27 -11.93
CA LEU A 189 3.42 -7.83 -13.09
C LEU A 189 4.38 -8.94 -12.68
N VAL A 190 5.26 -8.70 -11.71
CA VAL A 190 6.20 -9.72 -11.21
C VAL A 190 5.46 -10.93 -10.64
N PHE A 191 4.37 -10.70 -9.91
CA PHE A 191 3.53 -11.75 -9.36
C PHE A 191 2.94 -12.61 -10.48
N PHE A 192 2.28 -12.02 -11.48
CA PHE A 192 1.67 -12.76 -12.59
C PHE A 192 2.69 -13.51 -13.45
N LEU A 193 3.90 -12.97 -13.64
CA LEU A 193 4.99 -13.68 -14.31
C LEU A 193 5.50 -14.90 -13.54
N LYS A 194 5.34 -14.92 -12.21
CA LYS A 194 5.74 -16.03 -11.34
C LYS A 194 4.66 -17.07 -11.13
N VAL A 195 3.42 -16.82 -11.52
CA VAL A 195 2.33 -17.81 -11.43
C VAL A 195 2.63 -18.95 -12.41
N LYS A 196 3.08 -20.09 -11.87
CA LYS A 196 3.43 -21.30 -12.64
C LYS A 196 2.27 -22.28 -12.79
N GLU A 197 1.19 -22.10 -12.03
CA GLU A 197 0.02 -22.98 -12.12
C GLU A 197 -0.73 -22.75 -13.43
N GLU A 198 -0.77 -23.78 -14.29
CA GLU A 198 -1.47 -23.73 -15.58
C GLU A 198 -2.95 -23.31 -15.43
N ILE A 199 -3.59 -23.75 -14.34
CA ILE A 199 -4.99 -23.45 -14.01
C ILE A 199 -5.21 -21.93 -13.82
N LEU A 200 -4.21 -21.23 -13.28
CA LEU A 200 -4.28 -19.79 -13.05
C LEU A 200 -3.76 -18.96 -14.23
N LYS A 201 -2.93 -19.54 -15.10
CA LYS A 201 -2.23 -18.82 -16.16
C LYS A 201 -3.17 -18.01 -17.05
N ALA A 202 -4.23 -18.63 -17.57
CA ALA A 202 -5.20 -17.93 -18.42
C ALA A 202 -5.93 -16.79 -17.68
N THR A 203 -6.23 -16.98 -16.39
CA THR A 203 -6.88 -15.93 -15.59
C THR A 203 -5.91 -14.79 -15.28
N ALA A 204 -4.66 -15.11 -14.94
CA ALA A 204 -3.59 -14.16 -14.70
C ALA A 204 -3.29 -13.32 -15.95
N GLU A 205 -3.17 -13.95 -17.12
CA GLU A 205 -2.98 -13.28 -18.41
C GLU A 205 -4.12 -12.31 -18.70
N ARG A 206 -5.38 -12.75 -18.53
CA ARG A 206 -6.54 -11.86 -18.72
C ARG A 206 -6.52 -10.67 -17.77
N ILE A 207 -6.21 -10.87 -16.49
CA ILE A 207 -6.12 -9.76 -15.53
C ILE A 207 -5.01 -8.80 -15.93
N LEU A 208 -3.85 -9.31 -16.36
CA LEU A 208 -2.73 -8.51 -16.79
C LEU A 208 -3.07 -7.68 -18.04
N GLU A 209 -3.76 -8.27 -19.02
CA GLU A 209 -4.24 -7.53 -20.20
C GLU A 209 -5.22 -6.41 -19.82
N THR A 210 -6.14 -6.67 -18.87
CA THR A 210 -7.01 -5.61 -18.36
C THR A 210 -6.19 -4.51 -17.68
N ILE A 211 -5.20 -4.84 -16.84
CA ILE A 211 -4.33 -3.84 -16.19
C ILE A 211 -3.58 -3.01 -17.23
N LYS A 212 -3.04 -3.64 -18.28
CA LYS A 212 -2.40 -2.93 -19.41
C LYS A 212 -3.34 -1.99 -20.13
N THR A 213 -4.62 -2.34 -20.23
CA THR A 213 -5.64 -1.48 -20.86
C THR A 213 -5.92 -0.24 -20.01
N PHE A 214 -5.92 -0.38 -18.68
CA PHE A 214 -6.15 0.72 -17.74
C PHE A 214 -4.92 1.62 -17.55
N PHE A 215 -3.71 1.08 -17.68
CA PHE A 215 -2.45 1.79 -17.45
C PHE A 215 -1.42 1.51 -18.55
N PRO A 216 -1.75 1.76 -19.84
CA PRO A 216 -0.88 1.40 -20.96
C PRO A 216 0.51 2.02 -20.85
N GLU A 217 0.60 3.25 -20.36
CA GLU A 217 1.83 4.00 -20.17
C GLU A 217 2.83 3.33 -19.22
N CYS A 218 2.38 2.44 -18.34
CA CYS A 218 3.23 1.72 -17.38
C CYS A 218 3.94 0.49 -17.98
N PHE A 219 3.57 0.07 -19.20
CA PHE A 219 4.08 -1.15 -19.83
C PHE A 219 4.92 -0.88 -21.09
N GLY A 220 5.16 0.39 -21.42
CA GLY A 220 5.83 0.82 -22.66
C GLY A 220 4.85 0.96 -23.83
N GLU A 221 5.24 1.71 -24.86
CA GLU A 221 4.53 1.63 -26.15
C GLU A 221 4.68 0.19 -26.67
N ILE A 222 3.54 -0.46 -26.97
CA ILE A 222 3.51 -1.74 -27.70
C ILE A 222 3.74 -1.45 -29.18
#